data_AF-A0AAW0KNZ6-F1
#
_entry.id   AF-A0AAW0KNZ6-F1
#
_cell.length_a   1.000
_cell.length_b   1.000
_cell.length_c   1.000
_cell.angle_alpha   90.00
_cell.angle_beta   90.00
_cell.angle_gamma   90.00
#
_symmetry.space_group_name_H-M   'P 1'
#
loop_
_entity.id
_entity.type
_entity.pdbx_description
1 polymer ?
#
loop_
_entity_poly.entity_id
_entity_poly.type
_entity_poly.pdbx_seq_one_letter_code
_entity_poly.pdbx_strand_id
1 'polypeptide(L)'
;MAHTCSASSLRFNSLIFSPNPNPSSVSDSHSLSLYPSRSGKLGKLVGYKKNLQSSPVRAMYSEKFWAPERSFRQGIWSVRDDLQVPSSAYFPAYAQGQGPPPMVQERFQSVISQLFQHRIIRCGGAVDDDMANIIVAQLLYLDADIVMYVNSPGGSVTAGMAVFDTMRHIRPDVSTVCVGLAASMGAFLLSAGTKGKRYSLPNSRIMIHQPLGGAQGGQTDIDIQANEMLHHKANLNGYLAYHTGQSLDRINQDTDRDFFMSAKEAKEYGLIDGIIINPLKALQPLAAMAEAETKVESGV
;
A
#
# COMPACT_ATOMS: atom_id res chain seq x y z
N MET A 1 8.73 -55.52 4.38
CA MET A 1 7.53 -55.33 5.23
C MET A 1 6.91 -53.98 4.86
N ALA A 2 5.60 -53.80 5.06
CA ALA A 2 4.88 -52.62 4.55
C ALA A 2 3.96 -52.00 5.61
N HIS A 3 3.96 -50.67 5.68
CA HIS A 3 2.92 -49.80 6.23
C HIS A 3 3.07 -48.44 5.50
N THR A 4 2.14 -47.76 4.81
CA THR A 4 0.66 -47.74 4.59
C THR A 4 0.02 -46.46 5.13
N CYS A 5 -0.34 -45.56 4.20
CA CYS A 5 -1.33 -44.48 4.33
C CYS A 5 -0.99 -43.31 5.30
N SER A 6 -1.64 -42.13 5.21
CA SER A 6 -2.72 -41.70 4.31
C SER A 6 -2.51 -40.27 3.80
N ALA A 7 -3.01 -39.97 2.60
CA ALA A 7 -3.30 -38.59 2.21
C ALA A 7 -4.58 -38.07 2.90
N SER A 8 -4.72 -36.74 3.02
CA SER A 8 -5.92 -36.08 3.51
C SER A 8 -6.54 -35.21 2.41
N SER A 9 -7.80 -35.45 2.08
CA SER A 9 -8.54 -34.70 1.08
C SER A 9 -9.32 -33.53 1.71
N LEU A 10 -9.38 -32.40 0.98
CA LEU A 10 -10.21 -31.27 1.35
C LEU A 10 -11.69 -31.65 1.24
N ARG A 11 -12.47 -31.43 2.31
CA ARG A 11 -13.94 -31.51 2.26
C ARG A 11 -14.53 -30.10 2.39
N PHE A 12 -15.38 -29.75 1.44
CA PHE A 12 -16.37 -28.69 1.62
C PHE A 12 -17.37 -29.14 2.69
N ASN A 13 -17.66 -28.28 3.68
CA ASN A 13 -18.83 -28.42 4.54
C ASN A 13 -19.93 -27.49 4.02
N SER A 14 -20.94 -28.07 3.38
CA SER A 14 -22.23 -27.42 3.14
C SER A 14 -23.04 -27.39 4.43
N LEU A 15 -23.64 -26.24 4.76
CA LEU A 15 -24.61 -26.15 5.85
C LEU A 15 -25.97 -26.68 5.37
N ILE A 16 -26.35 -27.85 5.86
CA ILE A 16 -27.65 -28.48 5.60
C ILE A 16 -28.48 -28.45 6.89
N PHE A 17 -29.74 -28.00 6.77
CA PHE A 17 -30.74 -27.97 7.85
C PHE A 17 -31.07 -29.38 8.37
N SER A 18 -31.58 -29.46 9.61
CA SER A 18 -32.34 -30.63 10.07
C SER A 18 -33.43 -30.23 11.10
N PRO A 19 -34.59 -30.94 11.16
CA PRO A 19 -35.82 -30.40 11.78
C PRO A 19 -36.37 -31.21 12.98
N ASN A 20 -37.25 -30.59 13.79
CA ASN A 20 -38.45 -31.14 14.48
C ASN A 20 -38.85 -30.26 15.70
N PRO A 21 -40.06 -30.40 16.29
CA PRO A 21 -41.37 -30.61 15.66
C PRO A 21 -42.48 -29.69 16.25
N ASN A 22 -43.66 -29.61 15.61
CA ASN A 22 -44.89 -29.00 16.18
C ASN A 22 -45.76 -30.07 16.89
N PRO A 23 -46.55 -29.69 17.91
CA PRO A 23 -47.97 -29.28 17.73
C PRO A 23 -48.35 -28.03 18.58
N SER A 24 -49.51 -27.36 18.51
CA SER A 24 -50.64 -27.22 17.56
C SER A 24 -51.54 -26.06 18.10
N SER A 25 -52.62 -25.55 17.46
CA SER A 25 -53.23 -25.74 16.14
C SER A 25 -53.27 -24.38 15.39
N VAL A 26 -54.30 -23.75 14.78
CA VAL A 26 -55.76 -23.93 14.51
C VAL A 26 -56.00 -23.60 13.01
N SER A 27 -57.22 -23.80 12.49
CA SER A 27 -57.70 -23.39 11.15
C SER A 27 -58.04 -21.87 11.09
N ASP A 28 -58.30 -21.20 9.96
CA ASP A 28 -59.20 -21.54 8.84
C ASP A 28 -58.65 -21.18 7.44
N SER A 29 -59.29 -21.76 6.42
CA SER A 29 -59.02 -21.52 5.00
C SER A 29 -60.25 -20.98 4.28
N HIS A 30 -60.06 -20.02 3.36
CA HIS A 30 -60.94 -19.79 2.22
C HIS A 30 -60.14 -19.14 1.07
N SER A 31 -60.59 -19.35 -0.16
CA SER A 31 -59.85 -19.00 -1.37
C SER A 31 -60.76 -18.45 -2.48
N LEU A 32 -60.12 -17.82 -3.47
CA LEU A 32 -60.66 -17.41 -4.77
C LEU A 32 -61.78 -16.35 -4.80
N SER A 33 -61.48 -15.22 -5.43
CA SER A 33 -62.24 -14.77 -6.60
C SER A 33 -61.42 -13.80 -7.46
N LEU A 34 -61.37 -14.06 -8.77
CA LEU A 34 -60.87 -13.15 -9.80
C LEU A 34 -61.95 -13.03 -10.86
N TYR A 35 -62.53 -11.84 -11.05
CA TYR A 35 -63.15 -11.39 -12.31
C TYR A 35 -63.40 -9.86 -12.27
N PRO A 36 -63.68 -9.17 -13.41
CA PRO A 36 -63.18 -7.81 -13.62
C PRO A 36 -64.27 -6.77 -13.91
N SER A 37 -63.94 -5.47 -13.83
CA SER A 37 -64.49 -4.51 -14.82
C SER A 37 -63.70 -3.21 -14.99
N ARG A 38 -63.62 -2.80 -16.27
CA ARG A 38 -63.73 -1.44 -16.84
C ARG A 38 -62.74 -0.32 -16.48
N SER A 39 -62.43 0.41 -17.56
CA SER A 39 -61.64 1.64 -17.62
C SER A 39 -62.38 2.86 -17.09
N GLY A 40 -61.65 3.78 -16.45
CA GLY A 40 -62.21 5.01 -15.88
C GLY A 40 -61.19 6.14 -15.73
N LYS A 41 -61.07 6.99 -16.77
CA LYS A 41 -60.51 8.36 -16.82
C LYS A 41 -59.23 8.70 -16.02
N LEU A 42 -58.19 9.12 -16.77
CA LEU A 42 -56.96 9.71 -16.25
C LEU A 42 -57.22 11.03 -15.48
N GLY A 43 -57.07 11.01 -14.16
CA GLY A 43 -57.10 12.20 -13.30
C GLY A 43 -55.68 12.68 -12.97
N LYS A 44 -55.37 13.97 -13.21
CA LYS A 44 -54.10 14.58 -12.79
C LYS A 44 -54.07 14.74 -11.26
N LEU A 45 -53.13 14.09 -10.58
CA LEU A 45 -52.76 14.43 -9.21
C LEU A 45 -51.43 15.18 -9.20
N VAL A 46 -51.42 16.34 -8.54
CA VAL A 46 -50.28 17.27 -8.53
C VAL A 46 -49.21 16.79 -7.55
N GLY A 47 -47.94 16.94 -7.94
CA GLY A 47 -46.84 16.22 -7.31
C GLY A 47 -46.46 16.69 -5.91
N TYR A 48 -46.10 15.72 -5.07
CA TYR A 48 -45.15 15.92 -3.96
C TYR A 48 -43.77 15.42 -4.39
N LYS A 49 -43.00 16.27 -5.09
CA LYS A 49 -41.56 16.05 -5.19
C LYS A 49 -40.94 16.30 -3.81
N LYS A 50 -40.58 15.24 -3.08
CA LYS A 50 -39.55 15.39 -2.04
C LYS A 50 -38.28 15.86 -2.74
N ASN A 51 -37.71 16.97 -2.27
CA ASN A 51 -36.38 17.40 -2.70
C ASN A 51 -35.34 16.44 -2.11
N LEU A 52 -35.09 15.32 -2.78
CA LEU A 52 -33.80 14.65 -2.67
C LEU A 52 -32.78 15.58 -3.32
N GLN A 53 -32.16 16.44 -2.52
CA GLN A 53 -30.85 16.97 -2.86
C GLN A 53 -29.84 15.84 -2.71
N SER A 54 -29.81 14.95 -3.71
CA SER A 54 -28.64 14.12 -3.96
C SER A 54 -27.50 15.06 -4.37
N SER A 55 -26.71 15.51 -3.39
CA SER A 55 -25.45 16.19 -3.66
C SER A 55 -24.59 15.21 -4.48
N PRO A 56 -24.24 15.52 -5.74
CA PRO A 56 -23.45 14.59 -6.53
C PRO A 56 -22.12 14.38 -5.81
N VAL A 57 -21.70 13.13 -5.63
CA VAL A 57 -20.40 12.78 -5.04
C VAL A 57 -19.33 13.33 -5.96
N ARG A 58 -18.64 14.41 -5.55
CA ARG A 58 -17.96 15.31 -6.49
C ARG A 58 -16.48 15.40 -6.19
N ALA A 59 -15.71 14.51 -6.82
CA ALA A 59 -14.26 14.64 -6.94
C ALA A 59 -13.93 16.01 -7.56
N MET A 60 -13.52 16.97 -6.73
CA MET A 60 -13.03 18.27 -7.16
C MET A 60 -11.59 18.13 -7.63
N TYR A 61 -11.42 17.59 -8.84
CA TYR A 61 -10.21 17.80 -9.61
C TYR A 61 -10.08 19.30 -9.88
N SER A 62 -9.26 20.00 -9.09
CA SER A 62 -8.98 21.41 -9.33
C SER A 62 -8.10 21.53 -10.58
N GLU A 63 -8.63 22.16 -11.63
CA GLU A 63 -7.94 22.48 -12.90
C GLU A 63 -6.55 23.13 -12.72
N LYS A 64 -6.27 23.71 -11.55
CA LYS A 64 -4.95 24.18 -11.14
C LYS A 64 -4.12 23.03 -10.59
N PHE A 65 -3.29 22.45 -11.45
CA PHE A 65 -2.20 21.55 -11.07
C PHE A 65 -1.27 22.21 -10.04
N TRP A 66 -1.34 21.78 -8.78
CA TRP A 66 -0.54 22.36 -7.69
C TRP A 66 0.88 21.80 -7.68
N ALA A 67 1.77 22.44 -8.44
CA ALA A 67 3.21 22.25 -8.32
C ALA A 67 3.77 23.24 -7.28
N PRO A 68 4.21 22.78 -6.08
CA PRO A 68 4.78 23.66 -5.07
C PRO A 68 6.22 24.05 -5.41
N GLU A 69 6.55 25.33 -5.28
CA GLU A 69 7.94 25.79 -5.37
C GLU A 69 8.78 25.21 -4.21
N ARG A 70 9.97 24.67 -4.53
CA ARG A 70 11.04 24.39 -3.54
C ARG A 70 11.62 25.72 -3.03
N SER A 71 10.82 26.44 -2.25
CA SER A 71 11.24 27.62 -1.49
C SER A 71 12.28 27.21 -0.45
N PHE A 72 13.47 27.83 -0.50
CA PHE A 72 14.56 27.58 0.46
C PHE A 72 14.17 28.12 1.85
N ARG A 73 13.57 27.27 2.68
CA ARG A 73 13.09 27.65 4.01
C ARG A 73 14.21 27.69 5.04
N GLN A 74 14.88 28.84 5.15
CA GLN A 74 15.54 29.21 6.39
C GLN A 74 14.48 29.66 7.42
N GLY A 75 14.45 29.00 8.59
CA GLY A 75 13.63 29.41 9.73
C GLY A 75 12.88 28.27 10.42
N ILE A 76 12.87 28.31 11.76
CA ILE A 76 12.16 27.42 12.70
C ILE A 76 12.63 25.95 12.70
N TRP A 77 12.83 25.32 11.53
CA TRP A 77 13.12 23.88 11.39
C TRP A 77 14.59 23.58 11.05
N SER A 78 15.50 24.46 11.45
CA SER A 78 16.93 24.11 11.53
C SER A 78 17.11 23.11 12.69
N VAL A 79 17.14 21.82 12.36
CA VAL A 79 17.60 20.76 13.27
C VAL A 79 18.95 21.17 13.84
N ARG A 80 19.11 21.08 15.16
CA ARG A 80 20.33 21.49 15.83
C ARG A 80 21.42 20.43 15.66
N ASP A 81 22.65 20.89 15.48
CA ASP A 81 23.86 20.05 15.46
C ASP A 81 24.18 19.38 16.82
N ASP A 82 23.39 19.65 17.88
CA ASP A 82 23.54 19.08 19.22
C ASP A 82 22.80 17.73 19.44
N LEU A 83 21.99 17.29 18.47
CA LEU A 83 21.23 16.04 18.54
C LEU A 83 22.11 14.80 18.33
N GLN A 84 22.48 14.16 19.45
CA GLN A 84 23.19 12.88 19.46
C GLN A 84 22.32 11.74 18.91
N VAL A 85 22.85 10.98 17.95
CA VAL A 85 22.15 9.86 17.29
C VAL A 85 21.77 8.77 18.30
N PRO A 86 20.46 8.50 18.52
CA PRO A 86 20.02 7.37 19.34
C PRO A 86 20.55 6.06 18.74
N SER A 87 21.15 5.23 19.57
CA SER A 87 21.81 3.98 19.12
C SER A 87 20.83 2.85 18.74
N SER A 88 19.52 3.12 18.72
CA SER A 88 18.48 2.12 18.44
C SER A 88 17.24 2.76 17.82
N ALA A 89 16.64 2.07 16.85
CA ALA A 89 15.33 2.41 16.32
C ALA A 89 14.22 1.81 17.21
N TYR A 90 13.15 2.58 17.45
CA TYR A 90 11.95 2.08 18.14
C TYR A 90 11.18 1.09 17.23
N PHE A 91 10.60 0.04 17.81
CA PHE A 91 9.84 -1.00 17.11
C PHE A 91 8.52 -1.32 17.85
N PRO A 92 7.43 -1.65 17.15
CA PRO A 92 6.23 -2.20 17.78
C PRO A 92 6.46 -3.67 18.12
N ALA A 93 5.93 -4.13 19.25
CA ALA A 93 5.87 -5.55 19.56
C ALA A 93 4.69 -6.19 18.81
N TYR A 94 4.94 -6.83 17.67
CA TYR A 94 3.90 -7.50 16.88
C TYR A 94 3.13 -8.54 17.72
N ALA A 95 1.80 -8.44 17.71
CA ALA A 95 0.93 -9.34 18.44
C ALA A 95 0.62 -10.64 17.65
N GLN A 96 0.40 -11.73 18.39
CA GLN A 96 -0.13 -13.02 17.93
C GLN A 96 0.72 -13.82 16.92
N GLY A 97 1.77 -14.43 17.44
CA GLY A 97 2.53 -15.51 16.80
C GLY A 97 3.72 -15.93 17.66
N GLN A 98 4.28 -17.12 17.44
CA GLN A 98 5.66 -17.37 17.92
C GLN A 98 6.60 -16.54 17.05
N GLY A 99 7.06 -15.41 17.60
CA GLY A 99 8.05 -14.56 16.97
C GLY A 99 9.39 -15.29 16.75
N PRO A 100 10.31 -14.72 15.95
CA PRO A 100 11.64 -15.28 15.79
C PRO A 100 12.32 -15.45 17.18
N PRO A 101 13.13 -16.51 17.39
CA PRO A 101 13.76 -16.77 18.69
C PRO A 101 14.51 -15.53 19.22
N PRO A 102 14.60 -15.29 20.54
CA PRO A 102 15.11 -14.03 21.09
C PRO A 102 16.49 -13.60 20.55
N MET A 103 17.42 -14.54 20.36
CA MET A 103 18.74 -14.28 19.76
C MET A 103 18.67 -13.85 18.27
N VAL A 104 17.66 -14.29 17.52
CA VAL A 104 17.41 -13.83 16.15
C VAL A 104 16.84 -12.41 16.18
N GLN A 105 15.92 -12.12 17.10
CA GLN A 105 15.35 -10.79 17.29
C GLN A 105 16.43 -9.76 17.69
N GLU A 106 17.29 -10.10 18.65
CA GLU A 106 18.42 -9.26 19.11
C GLU A 106 19.42 -8.98 17.97
N ARG A 107 19.82 -10.01 17.21
CA ARG A 107 20.70 -9.84 16.05
C ARG A 107 20.05 -8.97 14.95
N PHE A 108 18.74 -9.10 14.74
CA PHE A 108 18.00 -8.29 13.78
C PHE A 108 17.88 -6.82 14.22
N GLN A 109 17.66 -6.56 15.52
CA GLN A 109 17.68 -5.23 16.12
C GLN A 109 19.06 -4.56 15.98
N SER A 110 20.15 -5.31 16.22
CA SER A 110 21.52 -4.83 16.03
C SER A 110 21.78 -4.43 14.58
N VAL A 111 21.41 -5.28 13.60
CA VAL A 111 21.57 -4.98 12.18
C VAL A 111 20.73 -3.78 11.73
N ILE A 112 19.48 -3.62 12.16
CA ILE A 112 18.68 -2.44 11.77
C ILE A 112 19.23 -1.16 12.42
N SER A 113 19.73 -1.24 13.66
CA SER A 113 20.36 -0.08 14.31
C SER A 113 21.62 0.38 13.55
N GLN A 114 22.42 -0.55 13.02
CA GLN A 114 23.53 -0.25 12.12
C GLN A 114 23.06 0.34 10.77
N LEU A 115 22.01 -0.22 10.15
CA LEU A 115 21.42 0.33 8.92
C LEU A 115 20.94 1.78 9.13
N PHE A 116 20.30 2.08 10.27
CA PHE A 116 19.85 3.42 10.60
C PHE A 116 21.01 4.42 10.77
N GLN A 117 22.13 4.01 11.38
CA GLN A 117 23.36 4.81 11.43
C GLN A 117 23.92 5.11 10.02
N HIS A 118 23.72 4.20 9.06
CA HIS A 118 24.00 4.40 7.64
C HIS A 118 22.88 5.13 6.86
N ARG A 119 21.88 5.69 7.56
CA ARG A 119 20.71 6.43 6.98
C ARG A 119 19.80 5.57 6.10
N ILE A 120 19.81 4.27 6.34
CA ILE A 120 18.97 3.29 5.64
C ILE A 120 17.74 2.99 6.51
N ILE A 121 16.55 3.31 5.98
CA ILE A 121 15.25 3.06 6.63
C ILE A 121 14.44 2.02 5.84
N ARG A 122 13.42 1.42 6.47
CA ARG A 122 12.60 0.36 5.87
C ARG A 122 11.11 0.66 5.97
N CYS A 123 10.46 0.80 4.81
CA CYS A 123 9.02 0.62 4.66
C CYS A 123 8.77 -0.85 4.30
N GLY A 124 8.45 -1.69 5.29
CA GLY A 124 8.49 -3.14 5.14
C GLY A 124 7.40 -3.86 5.92
N GLY A 125 6.45 -4.48 5.21
CA GLY A 125 5.18 -4.95 5.77
C GLY A 125 4.00 -4.10 5.29
N ALA A 126 2.83 -4.29 5.88
CA ALA A 126 1.66 -3.46 5.60
C ALA A 126 1.90 -2.00 6.04
N VAL A 127 1.24 -1.05 5.38
CA VAL A 127 1.23 0.35 5.83
C VAL A 127 0.15 0.53 6.88
N ASP A 128 0.55 0.71 8.13
CA ASP A 128 -0.31 1.02 9.28
C ASP A 128 0.24 2.24 10.04
N ASP A 129 -0.53 2.73 11.00
CA ASP A 129 -0.20 3.95 11.74
C ASP A 129 1.09 3.78 12.58
N ASP A 130 1.35 2.58 13.12
CA ASP A 130 2.57 2.27 13.88
C ASP A 130 3.83 2.31 13.00
N MET A 131 3.80 1.64 11.84
CA MET A 131 4.91 1.69 10.88
C MET A 131 5.11 3.11 10.34
N ALA A 132 4.03 3.84 10.05
CA ALA A 132 4.10 5.22 9.58
C ALA A 132 4.72 6.14 10.64
N ASN A 133 4.27 6.07 11.89
CA ASN A 133 4.83 6.87 13.00
C ASN A 133 6.33 6.63 13.19
N ILE A 134 6.79 5.38 13.07
CA ILE A 134 8.21 5.04 13.17
C ILE A 134 9.00 5.58 11.97
N ILE A 135 8.49 5.46 10.75
CA ILE A 135 9.15 6.01 9.55
C ILE A 135 9.19 7.54 9.61
N VAL A 136 8.11 8.20 10.05
CA VAL A 136 8.06 9.66 10.25
C VAL A 136 9.09 10.10 11.30
N ALA A 137 9.18 9.42 12.44
CA ALA A 137 10.19 9.71 13.46
C ALA A 137 11.62 9.52 12.92
N GLN A 138 11.88 8.47 12.14
CA GLN A 138 13.18 8.24 11.49
C GLN A 138 13.52 9.31 10.46
N LEU A 139 12.56 9.72 9.62
CA LEU A 139 12.73 10.78 8.62
C LEU A 139 13.00 12.15 9.27
N LEU A 140 12.29 12.49 10.34
CA LEU A 140 12.51 13.73 11.11
C LEU A 140 13.83 13.72 11.89
N TYR A 141 14.38 12.55 12.20
CA TYR A 141 15.66 12.42 12.91
C TYR A 141 16.89 12.59 11.98
N LEU A 142 16.82 12.09 10.74
CA LEU A 142 17.96 12.02 9.84
C LEU A 142 18.18 13.34 9.07
N ASP A 143 19.35 13.96 9.23
CA ASP A 143 19.66 15.30 8.68
C ASP A 143 20.47 15.31 7.35
N ALA A 144 20.76 14.15 6.76
CA ALA A 144 21.39 14.03 5.45
C ALA A 144 20.80 12.86 4.65
N ASP A 145 21.08 12.79 3.34
CA ASP A 145 20.44 11.91 2.36
C ASP A 145 20.11 10.49 2.88
N ILE A 146 18.86 10.10 2.67
CA ILE A 146 18.22 8.93 3.28
C ILE A 146 17.93 7.89 2.19
N VAL A 147 18.09 6.60 2.50
CA VAL A 147 17.70 5.50 1.59
C VAL A 147 16.56 4.69 2.21
N MET A 148 15.35 4.85 1.69
CA MET A 148 14.18 4.07 2.08
C MET A 148 14.04 2.83 1.21
N TYR A 149 14.25 1.65 1.80
CA TYR A 149 13.92 0.38 1.18
C TYR A 149 12.43 0.07 1.35
N VAL A 150 11.75 -0.20 0.23
CA VAL A 150 10.31 -0.47 0.17
C VAL A 150 10.08 -1.94 -0.17
N ASN A 151 9.42 -2.66 0.74
CA ASN A 151 8.87 -4.00 0.56
C ASN A 151 7.49 -4.10 1.22
N SER A 152 6.47 -3.54 0.57
CA SER A 152 5.13 -3.37 1.13
C SER A 152 4.02 -3.71 0.13
N PRO A 153 2.96 -4.43 0.55
CA PRO A 153 1.74 -4.59 -0.25
C PRO A 153 0.83 -3.34 -0.24
N GLY A 154 1.20 -2.29 0.51
CA GLY A 154 0.35 -1.13 0.79
C GLY A 154 -0.39 -1.27 2.12
N GLY A 155 -1.46 -0.49 2.31
CA GLY A 155 -2.22 -0.41 3.55
C GLY A 155 -2.98 0.91 3.68
N SER A 156 -3.05 1.45 4.90
CA SER A 156 -3.72 2.70 5.26
C SER A 156 -3.23 3.89 4.40
N VAL A 157 -4.18 4.60 3.80
CA VAL A 157 -3.90 5.79 2.97
C VAL A 157 -3.42 6.96 3.83
N THR A 158 -4.06 7.21 4.98
CA THR A 158 -3.69 8.30 5.90
C THR A 158 -2.29 8.09 6.48
N ALA A 159 -1.96 6.86 6.88
CA ALA A 159 -0.63 6.47 7.35
C ALA A 159 0.44 6.68 6.25
N GLY A 160 0.14 6.25 5.02
CA GLY A 160 1.01 6.49 3.86
C GLY A 160 1.22 7.98 3.55
N MET A 161 0.15 8.78 3.64
CA MET A 161 0.22 10.23 3.42
C MET A 161 1.07 10.94 4.49
N ALA A 162 1.04 10.49 5.76
CA ALA A 162 1.90 11.03 6.80
C ALA A 162 3.40 10.81 6.51
N VAL A 163 3.77 9.62 6.02
CA VAL A 163 5.14 9.34 5.55
C VAL A 163 5.48 10.20 4.32
N PHE A 164 4.59 10.26 3.35
CA PHE A 164 4.76 11.02 2.10
C PHE A 164 5.01 12.51 2.32
N ASP A 165 4.17 13.17 3.12
CA ASP A 165 4.35 14.60 3.38
C ASP A 165 5.57 14.86 4.28
N THR A 166 5.95 13.91 5.14
CA THR A 166 7.23 13.99 5.87
C THR A 166 8.44 13.90 4.94
N MET A 167 8.46 12.96 3.97
CA MET A 167 9.50 12.87 2.94
C MET A 167 9.65 14.17 2.11
N ARG A 168 8.59 14.98 2.02
CA ARG A 168 8.56 16.26 1.30
C ARG A 168 8.81 17.48 2.19
N HIS A 169 8.68 17.32 3.50
CA HIS A 169 8.87 18.38 4.49
C HIS A 169 10.33 18.52 4.91
N ILE A 170 11.05 17.40 5.06
CA ILE A 170 12.45 17.40 5.49
C ILE A 170 13.40 17.97 4.43
N ARG A 171 14.58 18.43 4.87
CA ARG A 171 15.66 18.95 4.00
C ARG A 171 16.37 17.87 3.15
N PRO A 172 16.71 16.68 3.68
CA PRO A 172 17.41 15.66 2.90
C PRO A 172 16.61 15.12 1.73
N ASP A 173 17.30 14.70 0.66
CA ASP A 173 16.63 13.90 -0.37
C ASP A 173 16.41 12.47 0.14
N VAL A 174 15.22 11.92 -0.14
CA VAL A 174 14.88 10.53 0.16
C VAL A 174 14.98 9.70 -1.11
N SER A 175 16.04 8.90 -1.22
CA SER A 175 16.14 7.85 -2.23
C SER A 175 15.22 6.69 -1.86
N THR A 176 14.55 6.08 -2.85
CA THR A 176 13.64 4.95 -2.63
C THR A 176 14.12 3.72 -3.40
N VAL A 177 14.06 2.53 -2.80
CA VAL A 177 14.52 1.28 -3.42
C VAL A 177 13.49 0.15 -3.23
N CYS A 178 12.83 -0.26 -4.31
CA CYS A 178 11.89 -1.38 -4.28
C CYS A 178 12.61 -2.74 -4.23
N VAL A 179 12.35 -3.52 -3.18
CA VAL A 179 12.91 -4.86 -2.97
C VAL A 179 11.82 -5.88 -2.70
N GLY A 180 11.52 -6.74 -3.67
CA GLY A 180 10.40 -7.69 -3.58
C GLY A 180 9.11 -7.09 -4.12
N LEU A 181 8.31 -6.43 -3.27
CA LEU A 181 7.02 -5.86 -3.65
C LEU A 181 6.90 -4.39 -3.25
N ALA A 182 6.42 -3.55 -4.17
CA ALA A 182 5.84 -2.25 -3.82
C ALA A 182 4.47 -2.14 -4.48
N ALA A 183 3.41 -2.44 -3.76
CA ALA A 183 2.04 -2.38 -4.26
C ALA A 183 1.22 -1.30 -3.54
N SER A 184 0.21 -0.76 -4.21
CA SER A 184 -0.73 0.22 -3.65
C SER A 184 0.02 1.38 -2.97
N MET A 185 -0.21 1.64 -1.68
CA MET A 185 0.51 2.68 -0.92
C MET A 185 2.04 2.48 -0.86
N GLY A 186 2.54 1.25 -0.99
CA GLY A 186 3.97 0.98 -1.16
C GLY A 186 4.50 1.47 -2.52
N ALA A 187 3.73 1.32 -3.60
CA ALA A 187 4.08 1.86 -4.91
C ALA A 187 4.03 3.40 -4.93
N PHE A 188 3.07 3.98 -4.23
CA PHE A 188 2.96 5.43 -4.04
C PHE A 188 4.22 5.99 -3.37
N LEU A 189 4.58 5.46 -2.19
CA LEU A 189 5.77 5.87 -1.44
C LEU A 189 7.08 5.62 -2.19
N LEU A 190 7.17 4.54 -2.98
CA LEU A 190 8.29 4.31 -3.91
C LEU A 190 8.41 5.45 -4.93
N SER A 191 7.30 5.82 -5.58
CA SER A 191 7.27 6.84 -6.63
C SER A 191 7.56 8.26 -6.14
N ALA A 192 7.32 8.50 -4.85
CA ALA A 192 7.45 9.79 -4.17
C ALA A 192 8.88 10.14 -3.71
N GLY A 193 9.85 9.22 -3.84
CA GLY A 193 11.27 9.52 -3.59
C GLY A 193 11.78 10.64 -4.50
N THR A 194 12.92 11.25 -4.15
CA THR A 194 13.51 12.33 -4.95
C THR A 194 13.74 11.87 -6.39
N LYS A 195 13.24 12.66 -7.35
CA LYS A 195 13.37 12.38 -8.79
C LYS A 195 14.85 12.26 -9.20
N GLY A 196 15.19 11.14 -9.84
CA GLY A 196 16.55 10.72 -10.15
C GLY A 196 17.17 9.75 -9.12
N LYS A 197 16.57 9.63 -7.93
CA LYS A 197 17.00 8.78 -6.80
C LYS A 197 16.01 7.65 -6.48
N ARG A 198 15.08 7.31 -7.38
CA ARG A 198 14.09 6.23 -7.21
C ARG A 198 14.52 4.98 -7.98
N TYR A 199 14.53 3.82 -7.32
CA TYR A 199 15.15 2.60 -7.84
C TYR A 199 14.35 1.33 -7.55
N SER A 200 14.68 0.25 -8.26
CA SER A 200 14.19 -1.11 -7.98
C SER A 200 15.26 -2.16 -8.24
N LEU A 201 15.17 -3.31 -7.56
CA LEU A 201 15.90 -4.52 -7.94
C LEU A 201 15.20 -5.23 -9.13
N PRO A 202 15.93 -5.99 -9.98
CA PRO A 202 15.40 -6.46 -11.26
C PRO A 202 14.15 -7.34 -11.18
N ASN A 203 14.06 -8.15 -10.13
CA ASN A 203 12.97 -9.12 -9.93
C ASN A 203 11.80 -8.56 -9.10
N SER A 204 11.86 -7.32 -8.62
CA SER A 204 10.77 -6.74 -7.84
C SER A 204 9.53 -6.49 -8.71
N ARG A 205 8.35 -6.66 -8.11
CA ARG A 205 7.06 -6.28 -8.72
C ARG A 205 6.55 -4.99 -8.10
N ILE A 206 6.00 -4.13 -8.95
CA ILE A 206 5.40 -2.85 -8.56
C ILE A 206 3.94 -2.89 -9.02
N MET A 207 2.99 -2.43 -8.20
CA MET A 207 1.56 -2.45 -8.55
C MET A 207 0.85 -1.19 -8.11
N ILE A 208 0.05 -0.60 -9.00
CA ILE A 208 -0.82 0.53 -8.69
C ILE A 208 -2.29 0.14 -8.88
N HIS A 209 -3.15 0.69 -8.02
CA HIS A 209 -4.60 0.62 -8.12
C HIS A 209 -5.25 1.81 -7.39
N GLN A 210 -6.55 2.00 -7.57
CA GLN A 210 -7.36 2.96 -6.83
C GLN A 210 -7.48 2.57 -5.35
N PRO A 211 -7.64 3.53 -4.42
CA PRO A 211 -7.78 3.23 -3.00
C PRO A 211 -9.04 2.38 -2.74
N LEU A 212 -8.87 1.35 -1.92
CA LEU A 212 -9.94 0.46 -1.49
C LEU A 212 -10.50 0.91 -0.14
N GLY A 213 -11.81 0.73 0.05
CA GLY A 213 -12.53 1.10 1.26
C GLY A 213 -13.93 0.48 1.27
N GLY A 214 -14.62 0.60 2.40
CA GLY A 214 -16.01 0.18 2.57
C GLY A 214 -16.81 1.27 3.26
N ALA A 215 -18.12 1.31 3.00
CA ALA A 215 -19.03 2.28 3.58
C ALA A 215 -20.21 1.57 4.27
N GLN A 216 -20.60 2.05 5.45
CA GLN A 216 -21.71 1.51 6.25
C GLN A 216 -22.27 2.60 7.17
N GLY A 217 -23.60 2.68 7.21
CA GLY A 217 -24.35 3.62 8.06
C GLY A 217 -25.73 3.91 7.47
N GLY A 218 -26.30 5.07 7.81
CA GLY A 218 -27.39 5.66 7.04
C GLY A 218 -26.91 6.23 5.70
N GLN A 219 -27.85 6.69 4.87
CA GLN A 219 -27.55 7.26 3.55
C GLN A 219 -26.49 8.37 3.63
N THR A 220 -26.65 9.31 4.57
CA THR A 220 -25.71 10.42 4.77
C THR A 220 -24.31 9.96 5.14
N ASP A 221 -24.17 8.91 5.96
CA ASP A 221 -22.87 8.38 6.38
C ASP A 221 -22.15 7.73 5.19
N ILE A 222 -22.89 6.98 4.37
CA ILE A 222 -22.43 6.37 3.13
C ILE A 222 -22.01 7.45 2.11
N ASP A 223 -22.80 8.51 1.96
CA ASP A 223 -22.47 9.63 1.06
C ASP A 223 -21.20 10.38 1.52
N ILE A 224 -20.99 10.56 2.83
CA ILE A 224 -19.76 11.15 3.39
C ILE A 224 -18.56 10.25 3.11
N GLN A 225 -18.66 8.96 3.43
CA GLN A 225 -17.58 7.98 3.23
C GLN A 225 -17.21 7.82 1.74
N ALA A 226 -18.20 7.85 0.84
CA ALA A 226 -17.97 7.82 -0.61
C ALA A 226 -17.28 9.08 -1.14
N ASN A 227 -17.60 10.27 -0.62
CA ASN A 227 -16.90 11.50 -0.97
C ASN A 227 -15.43 11.47 -0.54
N GLU A 228 -15.13 10.94 0.66
CA GLU A 228 -13.74 10.83 1.14
C GLU A 228 -12.92 9.83 0.31
N MET A 229 -13.52 8.69 -0.08
CA MET A 229 -12.87 7.76 -1.03
C MET A 229 -12.56 8.41 -2.38
N LEU A 230 -13.46 9.27 -2.90
CA LEU A 230 -13.17 10.05 -4.11
C LEU A 230 -12.08 11.10 -3.90
N HIS A 231 -12.02 11.74 -2.73
CA HIS A 231 -10.96 12.69 -2.39
C HIS A 231 -9.59 12.00 -2.35
N HIS A 232 -9.48 10.86 -1.65
CA HIS A 232 -8.30 10.01 -1.65
C HIS A 232 -7.90 9.59 -3.07
N LYS A 233 -8.84 9.11 -3.91
CA LYS A 233 -8.54 8.71 -5.30
C LYS A 233 -7.99 9.87 -6.13
N ALA A 234 -8.61 11.05 -6.03
CA ALA A 234 -8.18 12.24 -6.77
C ALA A 234 -6.77 12.71 -6.35
N ASN A 235 -6.49 12.76 -5.04
CA ASN A 235 -5.19 13.16 -4.51
C ASN A 235 -4.07 12.20 -4.94
N LEU A 236 -4.27 10.90 -4.74
CA LEU A 236 -3.26 9.87 -5.06
C LEU A 236 -2.97 9.82 -6.56
N ASN A 237 -4.00 9.88 -7.40
CA ASN A 237 -3.82 9.85 -8.86
C ASN A 237 -3.18 11.15 -9.39
N GLY A 238 -3.48 12.31 -8.78
CA GLY A 238 -2.78 13.57 -9.08
C GLY A 238 -1.29 13.53 -8.76
N TYR A 239 -0.91 13.02 -7.59
CA TYR A 239 0.49 12.84 -7.22
C TYR A 239 1.20 11.77 -8.06
N LEU A 240 0.55 10.63 -8.36
CA LEU A 240 1.10 9.62 -9.28
C LEU A 240 1.35 10.19 -10.68
N ALA A 241 0.45 11.03 -11.21
CA ALA A 241 0.66 11.73 -12.48
C ALA A 241 1.89 12.67 -12.42
N TYR A 242 2.03 13.46 -11.34
CA TYR A 242 3.19 14.32 -11.11
C TYR A 242 4.52 13.53 -11.00
N HIS A 243 4.52 12.41 -10.26
CA HIS A 243 5.72 11.59 -10.05
C HIS A 243 6.15 10.79 -11.29
N THR A 244 5.20 10.35 -12.12
CA THR A 244 5.47 9.55 -13.33
C THR A 244 5.68 10.38 -14.59
N GLY A 245 5.00 11.53 -14.69
CA GLY A 245 4.87 12.29 -15.93
C GLY A 245 3.82 11.76 -16.90
N GLN A 246 3.00 10.76 -16.51
CA GLN A 246 1.82 10.35 -17.29
C GLN A 246 0.69 11.38 -17.13
N SER A 247 -0.26 11.38 -18.08
CA SER A 247 -1.49 12.18 -17.92
C SER A 247 -2.38 11.64 -16.80
N LEU A 248 -3.14 12.52 -16.16
CA LEU A 248 -4.09 12.14 -15.10
C LEU A 248 -5.14 11.14 -15.61
N ASP A 249 -5.62 11.29 -16.85
CA ASP A 249 -6.55 10.35 -17.47
C ASP A 249 -5.96 8.94 -17.60
N ARG A 250 -4.67 8.86 -17.95
CA ARG A 250 -3.96 7.57 -18.02
C ARG A 250 -3.81 6.95 -16.64
N ILE A 251 -3.41 7.73 -15.63
CA ILE A 251 -3.36 7.23 -14.24
C ILE A 251 -4.75 6.76 -13.79
N ASN A 252 -5.81 7.50 -14.11
CA ASN A 252 -7.18 7.11 -13.79
C ASN A 252 -7.63 5.80 -14.45
N GLN A 253 -7.16 5.53 -15.68
CA GLN A 253 -7.42 4.27 -16.38
C GLN A 253 -6.57 3.12 -15.83
N ASP A 254 -5.25 3.32 -15.76
CA ASP A 254 -4.27 2.31 -15.35
C ASP A 254 -4.34 1.99 -13.83
N THR A 255 -5.08 2.78 -13.03
CA THR A 255 -5.37 2.46 -11.61
C THR A 255 -6.77 1.90 -11.37
N ASP A 256 -7.67 1.79 -12.35
CA ASP A 256 -9.03 1.31 -12.05
C ASP A 256 -9.04 -0.17 -11.58
N ARG A 257 -8.05 -0.97 -11.96
CA ARG A 257 -7.80 -2.32 -11.42
C ARG A 257 -6.31 -2.50 -11.11
N ASP A 258 -5.96 -3.60 -10.45
CA ASP A 258 -4.57 -3.94 -10.08
C ASP A 258 -3.65 -4.02 -11.31
N PHE A 259 -2.83 -2.99 -11.53
CA PHE A 259 -1.91 -2.93 -12.66
C PHE A 259 -0.47 -3.24 -12.21
N PHE A 260 -0.05 -4.49 -12.46
CA PHE A 260 1.26 -5.02 -12.04
C PHE A 260 2.35 -4.86 -13.11
N MET A 261 3.45 -4.22 -12.73
CA MET A 261 4.65 -3.98 -13.53
C MET A 261 5.88 -4.70 -12.95
N SER A 262 6.83 -5.04 -13.83
CA SER A 262 8.21 -5.38 -13.47
C SER A 262 9.03 -4.11 -13.20
N ALA A 263 10.24 -4.26 -12.67
CA ALA A 263 11.19 -3.15 -12.55
C ALA A 263 11.48 -2.44 -13.90
N LYS A 264 11.40 -3.14 -15.04
CA LYS A 264 11.54 -2.53 -16.37
C LYS A 264 10.32 -1.69 -16.73
N GLU A 265 9.14 -2.30 -16.70
CA GLU A 265 7.88 -1.63 -17.06
C GLU A 265 7.61 -0.42 -16.14
N ALA A 266 7.88 -0.53 -14.84
CA ALA A 266 7.73 0.58 -13.89
C ALA A 266 8.72 1.73 -14.12
N LYS A 267 9.92 1.46 -14.65
CA LYS A 267 10.85 2.49 -15.09
C LYS A 267 10.34 3.19 -16.37
N GLU A 268 9.87 2.41 -17.34
CA GLU A 268 9.32 2.93 -18.60
C GLU A 268 8.00 3.71 -18.36
N TYR A 269 7.26 3.37 -17.31
CA TYR A 269 6.10 4.11 -16.82
C TYR A 269 6.44 5.39 -16.04
N GLY A 270 7.67 5.51 -15.51
CA GLY A 270 8.15 6.66 -14.75
C GLY A 270 7.98 6.58 -13.23
N LEU A 271 7.55 5.45 -12.67
CA LEU A 271 7.44 5.23 -11.20
C LEU A 271 8.81 5.16 -10.51
N ILE A 272 9.84 4.74 -11.25
CA ILE A 272 11.25 4.73 -10.80
C ILE A 272 12.17 5.26 -11.91
N ASP A 273 13.37 5.68 -11.53
CA ASP A 273 14.36 6.27 -12.45
C ASP A 273 15.41 5.23 -12.91
N GLY A 274 15.70 4.22 -12.10
CA GLY A 274 16.74 3.22 -12.37
C GLY A 274 16.45 1.81 -11.84
N ILE A 275 17.18 0.83 -12.37
CA ILE A 275 17.19 -0.56 -11.89
C ILE A 275 18.60 -0.85 -11.39
N ILE A 276 18.74 -1.30 -10.15
CA ILE A 276 20.04 -1.60 -9.55
C ILE A 276 20.44 -3.02 -9.95
N ILE A 277 21.35 -3.13 -10.90
CA ILE A 277 22.05 -4.36 -11.28
C ILE A 277 23.48 -4.34 -10.72
N ASN A 278 23.97 -5.49 -10.26
CA ASN A 278 25.37 -5.65 -9.86
C ASN A 278 26.15 -6.35 -10.98
N PRO A 279 26.92 -5.64 -11.81
CA PRO A 279 27.65 -6.24 -12.93
C PRO A 279 28.74 -7.23 -12.47
N LEU A 280 29.32 -7.02 -11.28
CA LEU A 280 30.37 -7.89 -10.74
C LEU A 280 29.85 -9.28 -10.35
N LYS A 281 28.56 -9.40 -10.02
CA LYS A 281 27.90 -10.71 -9.78
C LYS A 281 27.43 -11.41 -11.07
N ALA A 282 27.38 -10.73 -12.20
CA ALA A 282 26.94 -11.30 -13.47
C ALA A 282 28.06 -12.02 -14.25
N LEU A 283 29.33 -11.85 -13.84
CA LEU A 283 30.52 -12.19 -14.62
C LEU A 283 31.60 -12.96 -13.84
N GLN A 284 31.22 -13.73 -12.81
CA GLN A 284 32.13 -14.67 -12.14
C GLN A 284 31.75 -16.13 -12.44
N PRO A 285 32.45 -16.81 -13.38
CA PRO A 285 32.40 -18.26 -13.49
C PRO A 285 32.98 -18.91 -12.23
N LEU A 286 32.34 -19.97 -11.72
CA LEU A 286 32.77 -20.65 -10.47
C LEU A 286 34.20 -21.21 -10.52
N ALA A 287 34.76 -21.43 -11.71
CA ALA A 287 36.10 -22.00 -11.91
C ALA A 287 37.22 -21.21 -11.20
N ALA A 288 37.06 -19.90 -11.01
CA ALA A 288 38.09 -19.03 -10.43
C ALA A 288 38.44 -19.34 -8.96
N MET A 289 37.65 -20.16 -8.25
CA MET A 289 37.95 -20.57 -6.87
C MET A 289 38.87 -21.81 -6.78
N ALA A 290 38.95 -22.65 -7.83
CA ALA A 290 39.67 -23.92 -7.76
C ALA A 290 41.20 -23.79 -7.95
N GLU A 291 41.67 -22.74 -8.61
CA GLU A 291 43.11 -22.51 -8.87
C GLU A 291 43.84 -21.77 -7.74
N ALA A 292 43.11 -21.30 -6.72
CA ALA A 292 43.68 -20.56 -5.59
C ALA A 292 44.32 -21.49 -4.55
N GLU A 293 43.69 -22.62 -4.24
CA GLU A 293 44.13 -23.53 -3.17
C GLU A 293 45.35 -24.38 -3.58
N THR A 294 45.49 -24.71 -4.87
CA THR A 294 46.62 -25.53 -5.39
C THR A 294 47.95 -24.79 -5.55
N LYS A 295 47.97 -23.46 -5.43
CA LYS A 295 49.20 -22.63 -5.56
C LYS A 295 49.87 -22.24 -4.24
N VAL A 296 49.31 -22.63 -3.10
CA VAL A 296 49.89 -22.33 -1.77
C VAL A 296 50.86 -23.43 -1.30
N GLU A 297 50.64 -24.70 -1.69
CA GLU A 297 51.46 -25.85 -1.24
C GLU A 297 52.70 -26.17 -2.11
N SER A 298 53.05 -25.31 -3.09
CA SER A 298 54.12 -25.59 -4.07
C SER A 298 55.12 -24.43 -4.29
N GLY A 299 55.23 -23.51 -3.32
CA GLY A 299 55.78 -22.16 -3.52
C GLY A 299 56.95 -21.69 -2.64
N VAL A 300 57.94 -22.57 -2.37
CA VAL A 300 59.21 -22.32 -1.62
C VAL A 300 59.07 -22.21 -0.10
#